data_AF-A0A088EYT6-F1
#
_entry.id   AF-A0A088EYT6-F1
#
_cell.length_a   1.000
_cell.length_b   1.000
_cell.length_c   1.000
_cell.angle_alpha   90.00
_cell.angle_beta   90.00
_cell.angle_gamma   90.00
#
_symmetry.space_group_name_H-M   'P 1'
#
loop_
_entity.id
_entity.type
_entity.pdbx_description
1 polymer ?
#
loop_
_entity_poly.entity_id
_entity_poly.type
_entity_poly.pdbx_seq_one_letter_code
_entity_poly.pdbx_strand_id
1 'polypeptide(L)'
;MNFKTIILLILVVIITIFFMQNTAPVEFWFFGTHNFPLSSIIAATLFIGMIIGGILLRPKKRKTEIIQVNEATLPEIESISSPKSSLTTEDRDYIS
;
A
#
# COMPACT_ATOMS: atom_id res chain seq x y z
N MET A 1 7.83 -22.66 -9.82
CA MET A 1 8.63 -21.47 -9.43
C MET A 1 8.77 -20.59 -10.67
N ASN A 2 8.38 -19.32 -10.59
CA ASN A 2 8.44 -18.45 -11.77
C ASN A 2 9.89 -18.05 -12.06
N PHE A 3 10.24 -17.81 -13.32
CA PHE A 3 11.59 -17.34 -13.71
C PHE A 3 12.03 -16.11 -12.90
N LYS A 4 11.08 -15.22 -12.59
CA LYS A 4 11.26 -14.06 -11.71
C LYS A 4 11.75 -14.45 -10.30
N THR A 5 11.27 -15.57 -9.76
CA THR A 5 11.68 -16.07 -8.44
C THR A 5 13.09 -16.63 -8.48
N ILE A 6 13.50 -17.32 -9.56
CA ILE A 6 14.89 -17.78 -9.74
C ILE A 6 15.85 -16.58 -9.76
N ILE A 7 15.53 -15.55 -10.56
CA ILE A 7 16.36 -14.34 -10.66
C ILE A 7 16.49 -13.65 -9.29
N LEU A 8 15.37 -13.50 -8.58
CA LEU A 8 15.37 -12.93 -7.23
C LEU A 8 16.26 -13.74 -6.29
N LEU A 9 16.19 -15.07 -6.33
CA LEU A 9 17.00 -15.95 -5.48
C LEU A 9 18.50 -15.75 -5.75
N ILE A 10 18.90 -15.72 -7.03
CA ILE A 10 20.30 -15.50 -7.43
C ILE A 10 20.78 -14.14 -6.93
N LEU A 11 19.97 -13.09 -7.09
CA LEU A 11 20.29 -11.75 -6.61
C LEU A 11 20.51 -11.75 -5.09
N VAL A 12 19.64 -12.41 -4.32
CA VAL A 12 19.77 -12.52 -2.86
C VAL A 12 21.08 -13.21 -2.49
N VAL A 13 21.41 -14.34 -3.12
CA VAL A 13 22.66 -15.06 -2.87
C VAL A 13 23.89 -14.19 -3.13
N ILE A 14 23.92 -13.45 -4.26
CA ILE A 14 25.02 -12.54 -4.60
C ILE A 14 25.17 -11.44 -3.54
N ILE A 15 24.06 -10.82 -3.14
CA ILE A 15 24.05 -9.79 -2.09
C ILE A 15 24.60 -10.38 -0.79
N THR A 16 24.14 -11.56 -0.38
CA THR A 16 24.62 -12.22 0.86
C THR A 16 26.13 -12.45 0.81
N ILE A 17 26.67 -12.97 -0.30
CA ILE A 17 28.10 -13.17 -0.47
C ILE A 17 28.86 -11.85 -0.39
N PHE A 18 28.35 -10.79 -1.03
CA PHE A 18 28.97 -9.47 -0.98
C PHE A 18 29.06 -8.93 0.45
N PHE A 19 28.00 -9.08 1.24
CA PHE A 19 28.00 -8.70 2.65
C PHE A 19 29.00 -9.52 3.49
N MET A 20 29.10 -10.83 3.25
CA MET A 20 30.02 -11.73 3.96
C MET A 20 31.50 -11.54 3.57
N GLN A 21 31.78 -11.17 2.32
CA GLN A 21 33.14 -10.94 1.85
C GLN A 21 33.68 -9.57 2.29
N ASN A 22 32.79 -8.58 2.44
CA ASN A 22 33.17 -7.21 2.80
C ASN A 22 33.14 -6.97 4.32
N THR A 23 33.90 -7.76 5.08
CA THR A 23 33.91 -7.73 6.56
C THR A 23 35.08 -6.92 7.12
N ALA A 24 35.18 -5.64 6.75
CA ALA A 24 36.14 -4.74 7.38
C ALA A 24 35.81 -4.58 8.89
N PRO A 25 36.74 -4.86 9.81
CA PRO A 25 36.50 -4.76 11.24
C PRO A 25 36.35 -3.29 11.63
N VAL A 26 35.32 -2.98 12.40
CA VAL A 26 35.09 -1.67 13.00
C VAL A 26 34.88 -1.86 14.50
N GLU A 27 35.60 -1.05 15.28
CA GLU A 27 35.51 -1.03 16.73
C GLU A 27 34.29 -0.21 17.16
N PHE A 28 33.42 -0.81 17.98
CA PHE A 28 32.28 -0.12 18.57
C PHE A 28 32.50 0.10 20.06
N TRP A 29 32.47 1.36 20.48
CA TRP A 29 32.64 1.70 21.90
C TRP A 29 31.44 1.27 22.78
N PHE A 30 30.26 1.08 22.17
CA PHE A 30 28.98 0.91 22.88
C PHE A 30 28.73 -0.52 23.39
N PHE A 31 29.47 -1.53 22.89
CA PHE A 31 29.29 -2.95 23.22
C PHE A 31 30.55 -3.63 23.80
N GLY A 32 31.50 -2.83 24.34
CA GLY A 32 32.84 -3.32 24.69
C GLY A 32 33.71 -3.52 23.44
N THR A 33 35.00 -3.81 23.61
CA THR A 33 35.96 -4.03 22.50
C THR A 33 35.59 -5.29 21.72
N HIS A 34 34.59 -5.17 20.84
CA HIS A 34 34.13 -6.22 19.96
C HIS A 34 34.22 -5.73 18.52
N ASN A 35 34.90 -6.52 17.69
CA ASN A 35 35.08 -6.23 16.28
C ASN A 35 33.83 -6.68 15.53
N PHE A 36 33.02 -5.73 15.08
CA PHE A 36 31.91 -6.03 14.19
C PHE A 36 32.30 -5.67 12.74
N PRO A 37 31.92 -6.48 11.75
CA PRO A 37 32.13 -6.13 10.35
C PRO A 37 31.22 -4.97 9.97
N LEU A 38 31.79 -3.91 9.36
CA LEU A 38 31.05 -2.70 8.97
C LEU A 38 29.81 -3.00 8.11
N SER A 39 29.90 -4.02 7.24
CA SER A 39 28.79 -4.48 6.41
C SER A 39 27.57 -4.92 7.23
N SER A 40 27.76 -5.54 8.40
CA SER A 40 26.67 -5.98 9.25
C SER A 40 25.90 -4.81 9.87
N ILE A 41 26.59 -3.74 10.27
CA ILE A 41 25.94 -2.54 10.80
C ILE A 41 25.13 -1.83 9.71
N ILE A 42 25.68 -1.73 8.50
CA ILE A 42 24.99 -1.13 7.37
C ILE A 42 23.74 -1.95 7.01
N ALA A 43 23.85 -3.29 6.99
CA ALA A 43 22.72 -4.18 6.77
C ALA A 43 21.64 -4.00 7.83
N ALA A 44 22.03 -3.99 9.11
CA ALA A 44 21.10 -3.80 10.23
C ALA A 44 20.41 -2.44 10.12
N THR A 45 21.16 -1.36 9.94
CA THR A 45 20.61 0.00 9.84
C THR A 45 19.66 0.13 8.65
N LEU A 46 20.01 -0.44 7.49
CA LEU A 46 19.14 -0.49 6.32
C LEU A 46 17.85 -1.28 6.61
N PHE A 47 17.96 -2.42 7.31
CA PHE A 47 16.82 -3.26 7.65
C PHE A 47 15.86 -2.56 8.62
N ILE A 48 16.39 -1.92 9.67
CA ILE A 48 15.60 -1.06 10.57
C ILE A 48 14.94 0.08 9.77
N GLY A 49 15.70 0.76 8.91
CA GLY A 49 15.18 1.83 8.05
C GLY A 49 14.07 1.36 7.11
N MET A 50 14.17 0.14 6.57
CA MET A 50 13.15 -0.46 5.72
C MET A 50 11.88 -0.79 6.50
N ILE A 51 11.98 -1.28 7.74
CA ILE A 51 10.82 -1.53 8.60
C ILE A 51 10.11 -0.19 8.88
N ILE A 52 10.86 0.83 9.33
CA ILE A 52 10.31 2.15 9.64
C ILE A 52 9.70 2.77 8.39
N GLY A 53 10.43 2.75 7.28
CA GLY A 53 9.98 3.26 5.99
C GLY A 53 8.73 2.53 5.49
N GLY A 54 8.66 1.21 5.64
CA GLY A 54 7.49 0.41 5.27
C GLY A 54 6.25 0.73 6.12
N ILE A 55 6.43 0.99 7.42
CA ILE A 55 5.36 1.45 8.30
C ILE A 55 4.88 2.86 7.89
N LEU A 56 5.81 3.76 7.55
CA LEU A 56 5.51 5.14 7.19
C LEU A 56 4.89 5.26 5.79
N LEU A 57 5.31 4.41 4.85
CA LEU A 57 4.74 4.32 3.49
C LEU A 57 3.37 3.64 3.47
N ARG A 58 2.83 3.20 4.61
CA ARG A 58 1.52 2.53 4.66
C ARG A 58 0.48 3.46 4.02
N PRO A 59 -0.09 3.09 2.86
CA PRO A 59 -1.02 3.95 2.15
C PRO A 59 -2.22 4.17 3.06
N LYS A 60 -2.41 5.42 3.50
CA LYS A 60 -3.57 5.81 4.28
C LYS A 60 -4.77 5.46 3.42
N LYS A 61 -5.56 4.46 3.82
CA LYS A 61 -6.82 4.13 3.14
C LYS A 61 -7.59 5.44 3.10
N ARG A 62 -7.72 6.04 1.91
CA ARG A 62 -8.65 7.15 1.73
C ARG A 62 -9.98 6.56 2.17
N LYS A 63 -10.55 7.10 3.24
CA LYS A 63 -11.97 6.90 3.47
C LYS A 63 -12.59 7.45 2.20
N THR A 64 -13.07 6.57 1.33
CA THR A 64 -14.10 6.99 0.40
C THR A 64 -15.18 7.52 1.32
N GLU A 65 -15.26 8.84 1.44
CA GLU A 65 -16.48 9.46 1.91
C GLU A 65 -17.51 9.00 0.89
N ILE A 66 -18.18 7.91 1.22
CA ILE A 66 -19.50 7.65 0.69
C ILE A 66 -20.22 8.91 1.15
N ILE A 67 -20.48 9.81 0.21
CA ILE A 67 -21.39 10.93 0.39
C ILE A 67 -22.70 10.23 0.74
N GLN A 68 -22.93 9.99 2.03
CA GLN A 68 -24.25 9.70 2.54
C GLN A 68 -24.96 11.02 2.35
N VAL A 69 -25.64 11.13 1.20
CA VAL A 69 -26.68 12.13 0.99
C VAL A 69 -27.62 11.90 2.17
N ASN A 70 -27.59 12.82 3.13
CA ASN A 70 -28.55 12.84 4.22
C ASN A 70 -29.92 12.97 3.57
N GLU A 71 -30.61 11.84 3.46
CA GLU A 71 -32.01 11.74 3.03
C GLU A 71 -32.94 12.18 4.19
N ALA A 72 -32.54 13.23 4.91
CA ALA A 72 -33.32 13.87 5.95
C ALA A 72 -34.05 15.09 5.40
N THR A 73 -34.57 14.99 4.17
CA THR A 73 -35.70 15.79 3.67
C THR A 73 -36.29 15.04 2.47
N LEU A 74 -37.13 14.04 2.72
CA LEU A 74 -38.43 13.80 2.07
C LEU A 74 -38.97 12.43 2.54
N PRO A 75 -40.28 12.31 2.78
CA PRO A 75 -40.86 11.13 3.42
C PRO A 75 -40.93 9.95 2.44
N GLU A 76 -40.59 8.78 2.97
CA GLU A 76 -41.19 7.46 2.69
C GLU A 76 -41.53 7.17 1.21
N ILE A 77 -40.60 6.51 0.51
CA ILE A 77 -40.93 5.83 -0.75
C ILE A 77 -41.02 4.34 -0.46
N GLU A 78 -42.22 3.94 -0.04
CA GLU A 78 -42.72 2.61 -0.33
C GLU A 78 -42.59 2.33 -1.84
N SER A 79 -42.26 1.07 -2.13
CA SER A 79 -42.43 0.38 -3.40
C SER A 79 -43.32 1.08 -4.43
N ILE A 80 -42.90 1.13 -5.70
CA ILE A 80 -43.72 0.72 -6.86
C ILE A 80 -42.88 0.80 -8.15
N SER A 81 -42.88 -0.34 -8.83
CA SER A 81 -42.59 -0.55 -10.24
C SER A 81 -43.12 0.54 -11.18
N SER A 82 -42.26 1.14 -12.01
CA SER A 82 -42.51 1.44 -13.43
C SER A 82 -41.43 2.40 -13.96
N PRO A 83 -41.04 2.29 -15.25
CA PRO A 83 -40.07 3.21 -15.83
C PRO A 83 -40.75 4.58 -15.99
N LYS A 84 -40.27 5.59 -15.24
CA LYS A 84 -40.71 6.98 -15.40
C LYS A 84 -40.43 7.43 -16.83
N SER A 85 -41.50 7.54 -17.61
CA SER A 85 -41.55 8.17 -18.93
C SER A 85 -40.92 9.57 -18.83
N SER A 86 -39.78 9.75 -19.52
CA SER A 86 -39.03 11.01 -19.63
C SER A 86 -39.68 11.97 -20.65
N LEU A 87 -41.01 12.00 -20.72
CA LEU A 87 -41.75 12.91 -21.60
C LEU A 87 -42.35 14.03 -20.75
N THR A 88 -42.11 15.26 -21.20
CA THR A 88 -42.66 16.47 -20.57
C THR A 88 -44.16 16.56 -20.80
N THR A 89 -44.86 17.41 -20.05
CA THR A 89 -46.32 17.55 -20.14
C THR A 89 -46.77 17.97 -21.53
N GLU A 90 -46.04 18.88 -22.18
CA GLU A 90 -46.29 19.28 -23.58
C GLU A 90 -46.17 18.11 -24.57
N ASP A 91 -45.22 17.18 -24.37
CA ASP A 91 -44.96 16.08 -25.32
C ASP A 91 -46.11 15.05 -25.36
N ARG A 92 -46.97 15.02 -24.33
CA ARG A 92 -48.05 14.04 -24.19
C ARG A 92 -49.27 14.37 -25.04
N ASP A 93 -49.49 15.65 -25.35
CA ASP A 93 -50.65 16.11 -26.13
C ASP A 93 -50.48 15.85 -27.64
N TYR A 94 -49.26 15.54 -28.09
CA TYR A 94 -48.97 15.23 -29.50
C TYR A 94 -49.18 13.76 -29.89
N ILE A 95 -49.39 12.88 -28.91
CA ILE A 95 -49.53 11.43 -29.12
C ILE A 95 -50.96 10.91 -28.80
N SER A 96 -51.91 11.82 -28.53
CA SER A 96 -53.34 11.51 -28.38
C SER A 96 -54.11 11.62 -29.70
#